data_AF-A0A1Y6CR05-F1
#
_entry.id   AF-A0A1Y6CR05-F1
#
_cell.length_a   1.000
_cell.length_b   1.000
_cell.length_c   1.000
_cell.angle_alpha   90.00
_cell.angle_beta   90.00
_cell.angle_gamma   90.00
#
_symmetry.space_group_name_H-M   'P 1'
#
loop_
_entity.id
_entity.type
_entity.pdbx_description
1 polymer ?
#
loop_
_entity_poly.entity_id
_entity_poly.type
_entity_poly.pdbx_seq_one_letter_code
_entity_poly.pdbx_strand_id
1 'polypeptide(L)' 'MTKIWFLLEEDGQPRRPPFETVQDAKEAGEELVTRGLPLLITRLSGMVASVGWRYDYEVSDWVETPLP' A
#
# COMPACT_ATOMS: atom_id res chain seq x y z
N MET A 1 17.65 -10.25 11.70
CA MET A 1 16.92 -9.97 10.44
C MET A 1 15.80 -9.00 10.75
N THR A 2 15.76 -7.85 10.08
CA THR A 2 14.64 -6.91 10.23
C THR A 2 13.47 -7.41 9.39
N LYS A 3 12.30 -7.63 10.01
CA LYS A 3 11.10 -8.06 9.29
C LYS A 3 10.54 -6.90 8.47
N ILE A 4 10.22 -7.16 7.20
CA ILE A 4 9.58 -6.21 6.28
C ILE A 4 8.07 -6.45 6.34
N TRP A 5 7.32 -5.36 6.31
CA TRP A 5 5.86 -5.36 6.27
C TRP A 5 5.34 -4.35 5.25
N PHE A 6 4.12 -4.55 4.77
CA PHE A 6 3.44 -3.66 3.84
C PHE A 6 2.12 -3.20 4.44
N LEU A 7 1.93 -1.90 4.54
CA LEU A 7 0.74 -1.29 5.11
C LEU A 7 -0.12 -0.72 3.99
N LEU A 8 -1.34 -1.24 3.83
CA LEU A 8 -2.34 -0.66 2.94
C LEU A 8 -3.10 0.44 3.68
N GLU A 9 -3.23 1.60 3.06
CA GLU A 9 -3.99 2.75 3.55
C GLU A 9 -5.13 3.04 2.56
N GLU A 10 -6.33 3.25 3.10
CA GLU A 10 -7.50 3.72 2.36
C GLU A 10 -7.83 5.12 2.89
N ASP A 11 -7.77 6.13 2.03
CA ASP A 11 -7.98 7.55 2.42
C ASP A 11 -7.07 7.99 3.59
N GLY A 12 -5.81 7.55 3.55
CA GLY A 12 -4.81 7.83 4.59
C GLY A 12 -5.02 7.06 5.91
N GLN A 13 -6.02 6.17 5.99
CA GLN A 13 -6.25 5.35 7.17
C GLN A 13 -5.64 3.95 7.01
N PRO A 14 -4.76 3.52 7.93
CA PRO A 14 -4.10 2.24 7.84
C PRO A 14 -5.07 1.08 8.07
N ARG A 15 -5.15 0.17 7.10
CA ARG A 15 -5.84 -1.11 7.27
C ARG A 15 -4.93 -2.06 8.04
N ARG A 16 -5.51 -2.78 9.00
CA ARG A 16 -4.83 -3.79 9.81
C ARG A 16 -5.44 -5.17 9.54
N PRO A 17 -4.65 -6.25 9.64
CA PRO A 17 -3.20 -6.27 9.91
C PRO A 17 -2.36 -5.86 8.68
N PRO A 18 -1.06 -5.52 8.86
CA PRO A 18 -0.14 -5.33 7.73
C PRO A 18 0.15 -6.66 7.03
N PHE A 19 0.56 -6.56 5.76
CA PHE A 19 0.86 -7.69 4.88
C PHE A 19 2.35 -8.04 4.91
N GLU A 20 2.68 -9.31 4.67
CA GLU A 20 4.08 -9.77 4.59
C GLU A 20 4.70 -9.55 3.21
N THR A 21 3.87 -9.44 2.16
CA THR A 21 4.30 -9.19 0.79
C THR A 21 3.59 -7.99 0.17
N VAL A 22 4.21 -7.37 -0.83
CA VAL A 22 3.59 -6.28 -1.60
C VAL A 22 2.44 -6.79 -2.46
N GLN A 23 2.52 -8.05 -2.94
CA GLN A 23 1.50 -8.64 -3.81
C GLN A 23 0.17 -8.81 -3.05
N ASP A 24 0.22 -9.36 -1.84
CA ASP A 24 -0.99 -9.51 -1.01
C ASP A 24 -1.62 -8.14 -0.68
N ALA A 25 -0.80 -7.12 -0.45
CA ALA A 25 -1.28 -5.76 -0.20
C ALA A 25 -1.94 -5.14 -1.44
N LYS A 26 -1.39 -5.41 -2.65
CA LYS A 26 -1.96 -4.96 -3.92
C LYS A 26 -3.30 -5.63 -4.19
N GLU A 27 -3.38 -6.95 -4.04
CA GLU A 27 -4.61 -7.73 -4.21
C GLU A 27 -5.70 -7.24 -3.25
N ALA A 28 -5.36 -7.05 -1.96
CA ALA A 28 -6.30 -6.51 -0.99
C ALA A 28 -6.73 -5.06 -1.29
N GLY A 29 -5.87 -4.27 -1.93
CA GLY A 29 -6.20 -2.91 -2.37
C GLY A 29 -7.05 -2.89 -3.64
N GLU A 30 -6.87 -3.83 -4.57
CA GLU A 30 -7.70 -3.97 -5.78
C GLU A 30 -9.18 -4.20 -5.43
N GLU A 31 -9.47 -4.94 -4.36
CA GLU A 31 -10.84 -5.09 -3.84
C GLU A 31 -11.48 -3.76 -3.39
N LEU A 32 -10.67 -2.75 -3.08
CA LEU A 32 -11.12 -1.43 -2.60
C LEU A 32 -11.26 -0.39 -3.71
N VAL A 33 -10.70 -0.64 -4.90
CA VAL A 33 -10.69 0.30 -6.03
C VAL A 33 -12.10 0.78 -6.39
N THR A 34 -13.11 -0.09 -6.23
CA THR A 34 -14.53 0.23 -6.49
C THR A 34 -15.09 1.39 -5.66
N ARG A 35 -14.42 1.78 -4.57
CA ARG A 35 -14.81 2.89 -3.70
C ARG A 35 -14.30 4.25 -4.18
N GLY A 36 -13.35 4.27 -5.13
CA GLY A 36 -12.76 5.49 -5.68
C GLY A 36 -11.96 6.33 -4.68
N LEU A 37 -11.59 5.76 -3.52
CA LEU A 37 -10.82 6.44 -2.49
C LEU A 37 -9.32 6.26 -2.71
N PRO A 38 -8.47 7.28 -2.50
CA PRO A 38 -7.03 7.14 -2.67
C PRO A 38 -6.47 5.94 -1.87
N LEU A 39 -5.70 5.09 -2.55
CA LEU A 39 -5.03 3.94 -1.95
C LEU A 39 -3.52 4.14 -1.96
N LEU A 40 -2.87 3.79 -0.84
CA LEU A 40 -1.42 3.80 -0.71
C LEU A 40 -0.95 2.52 -0.03
N ILE A 41 0.06 1.85 -0.58
CA ILE A 41 0.79 0.79 0.09
C ILE A 41 2.15 1.35 0.50
N THR A 42 2.51 1.16 1.77
CA THR A 42 3.80 1.63 2.32
C THR A 42 4.64 0.44 2.78
N ARG A 43 5.88 0.34 2.30
CA ARG A 43 6.86 -0.62 2.82
C ARG A 43 7.43 -0.11 4.15
N LEU A 44 7.34 -0.95 5.18
CA LEU A 44 7.86 -0.72 6.52
C LEU A 44 9.05 -1.64 6.78
N SER A 45 10.20 -1.06 7.12
CA SER A 45 11.39 -1.77 7.61
C SER A 45 11.69 -1.31 9.03
N GLY A 46 11.44 -2.15 10.02
CA GLY A 46 11.69 -1.79 11.42
C GLY A 46 10.93 -0.54 11.90
N MET A 47 9.70 -0.33 11.41
CA MET A 47 8.83 0.85 11.63
C MET A 47 9.19 2.12 10.84
N VAL A 48 10.20 2.09 9.97
CA VAL A 48 10.51 3.20 9.07
C VAL A 48 9.86 2.94 7.70
N ALA A 49 9.11 3.91 7.22
CA ALA A 49 8.55 3.92 5.87
C ALA A 49 9.65 4.21 4.84
N SER A 50 9.77 3.42 3.77
CA SER A 50 10.87 3.56 2.81
C SER A 50 10.45 3.78 1.36
N VAL A 51 9.39 3.09 0.90
CA VAL A 51 8.92 3.11 -0.49
C VAL A 51 7.40 2.95 -0.47
N GLY A 52 6.69 3.66 -1.34
CA GLY A 52 5.24 3.63 -1.46
C GLY A 52 4.75 3.19 -2.83
N TRP A 53 3.51 2.72 -2.92
CA TRP A 53 2.80 2.48 -4.17
C TRP A 53 1.41 3.07 -4.08
N ARG A 54 1.07 3.99 -4.99
CA ARG A 54 -0.30 4.54 -5.09
C ARG A 54 -1.04 3.81 -6.20
N TYR A 55 -2.32 3.56 -5.98
CA TYR A 55 -3.17 3.06 -7.05
C TYR A 55 -3.50 4.21 -8.00
N ASP A 56 -3.14 4.05 -9.27
CA ASP A 56 -3.48 4.97 -10.35
C ASP A 56 -4.76 4.47 -11.02
N TYR A 57 -5.83 5.24 -10.85
CA TYR A 57 -7.15 4.92 -11.38
C TYR A 57 -7.26 5.11 -12.89
N GLU A 58 -6.36 5.89 -13.51
CA GLU A 58 -6.41 6.15 -14.95
C GLU A 58 -5.88 4.95 -15.74
N VAL A 59 -4.87 4.26 -15.20
CA VAL A 59 -4.25 3.09 -15.82
C VAL A 59 -4.57 1.77 -15.10
N SER A 60 -5.34 1.83 -14.01
CA SER A 60 -5.73 0.68 -13.18
C SER A 60 -4.54 -0.14 -12.68
N ASP A 61 -3.46 0.52 -12.27
CA ASP A 61 -2.22 -0.12 -11.84
C ASP A 61 -1.60 0.56 -10.61
N TRP A 62 -0.70 -0.14 -9.93
CA TRP A 62 0.04 0.35 -8.78
C TRP A 62 1.37 0.96 -9.20
N VAL A 63 1.49 2.28 -9.03
CA VAL A 63 2.68 3.03 -9.41
C VAL A 63 3.55 3.29 -8.18
N GLU A 64 4.83 2.93 -8.26
CA GLU A 64 5.80 3.26 -7.21
C GLU A 64 5.92 4.77 -7.06
N THR A 65 5.82 5.26 -5.83
CA THR A 65 5.80 6.69 -5.53
C THR A 65 6.73 7.01 -4.36
N PRO A 66 7.46 8.14 -4.41
CA PRO A 66 8.23 8.61 -3.26
C PRO A 66 7.32 8.85 -2.06
N LEU A 67 7.75 8.39 -0.89
CA LEU A 67 7.11 8.76 0.37
C LEU A 67 7.70 10.09 0.88
N PRO A 68 6.88 10.93 1.54
CA PRO A 68 7.37 12.15 2.19
C PRO A 68 8.32 11.86 3.36
#